data_AF-A0A6A5HF39-F1
#
_entry.id   AF-A0A6A5HF39-F1
#
_cell.length_a   1.000
_cell.length_b   1.000
_cell.length_c   1.000
_cell.angle_alpha   90.00
_cell.angle_beta   90.00
_cell.angle_gamma   90.00
#
_symmetry.space_group_name_H-M   'P 1'
#
loop_
_entity.id
_entity.type
_entity.pdbx_description
1 polymer ?
#
loop_
_entity_poly.entity_id
_entity_poly.type
_entity_poly.pdbx_seq_one_letter_code
_entity_poly.pdbx_strand_id
1 'polypeptide(L)'
;MVNVPQEYKNEDNAPIVYISGVCSHEDFHDARAGFGIDWGPNYSFCKGGPSLGAKTTIRAYLTAVLTVLETALANDISAICIRHQSEKLQKEMRMLDHTRNLCNNVQLNGSLNVDILEDIRALMPQLKVNIERKHSDFFSLFKTADISAKRVAGLHSTAAEPLNDKHYENGVRIVDVHGKCNDRHKNPIAGYGVFWDYNDPRNRSGICGGRANTNQAYFTALYFALLTAHTSNHDEIIIRTRSDTIRCYLKERQANKLKTQCSRLYQELNQLRSRFKKLECVYVERNVRGVRGLAEAEQLSIIARYQTAHVSICGIETSSDRIGRYGIFWGEGDEKNSFGWFGGYHSQLCLEIAALVIAVRQAIEKGCMHLTVYTDSDTLLPYLTTWRQIFKADNWPPLTINHETCVKNSKILDGLLKMITVEARSGHEAFIKGAREQAELVEGCTQVQTFGMLIPGNNEPTAKYGIYWEHRDEKNFVEIIPVEHCLKRTKLTAVRVALETALKHHITRLIVKTDLEKHEEIENEIAAEIQYLSTRFEYIEYQVHDASNFYRQHKDLS
;
A
#
# COMPACT_ATOMS: atom_id res chain seq x y z
N MET A 1 -13.97 17.01 -13.97
CA MET A 1 -12.52 17.07 -14.25
C MET A 1 -11.81 17.33 -12.93
N VAL A 2 -11.07 16.35 -12.42
CA VAL A 2 -10.35 16.45 -11.14
C VAL A 2 -9.01 17.14 -11.38
N ASN A 3 -8.74 18.21 -10.63
CA ASN A 3 -7.45 18.90 -10.66
C ASN A 3 -6.39 18.00 -10.05
N VAL A 4 -5.38 17.63 -10.84
CA VAL A 4 -4.20 16.89 -10.37
C VAL A 4 -3.12 17.92 -10.09
N PRO A 5 -2.34 17.79 -8.99
CA PRO A 5 -1.21 18.68 -8.76
C PRO A 5 -0.31 18.70 -10.00
N GLN A 6 0.06 19.91 -10.43
CA GLN A 6 0.80 20.19 -11.67
C GLN A 6 2.15 19.45 -11.75
N GLU A 7 2.58 18.83 -10.64
CA GLU A 7 3.79 18.03 -10.52
C GLU A 7 3.62 16.58 -11.03
N TYR A 8 2.39 16.04 -11.03
CA TYR A 8 2.05 14.67 -11.46
C TYR A 8 1.28 14.61 -12.79
N LYS A 9 1.11 15.76 -13.45
CA LYS A 9 0.65 15.85 -14.83
C LYS A 9 1.50 16.80 -15.63
N ASN A 10 1.79 16.43 -16.87
CA ASN A 10 2.46 17.34 -17.78
C ASN A 10 1.46 18.37 -18.35
N GLU A 11 1.96 19.29 -19.17
CA GLU A 11 1.16 20.35 -19.81
C GLU A 11 0.03 19.78 -20.69
N ASP A 12 0.19 18.56 -21.21
CA ASP A 12 -0.80 17.82 -22.00
C ASP A 12 -1.81 17.04 -21.12
N ASN A 13 -1.81 17.25 -19.80
CA ASN A 13 -2.66 16.54 -18.83
C ASN A 13 -2.41 15.02 -18.75
N ALA A 14 -1.28 14.54 -19.26
CA ALA A 14 -0.84 13.15 -19.17
C ALA A 14 -0.16 12.86 -17.81
N PRO A 15 -0.34 11.68 -17.20
CA PRO A 15 0.29 11.31 -15.94
C PRO A 15 1.81 11.38 -15.99
N ILE A 16 2.41 11.93 -14.94
CA ILE A 16 3.85 11.89 -14.68
C ILE A 16 4.11 10.83 -13.61
N VAL A 17 5.02 9.90 -13.90
CA VAL A 17 5.41 8.79 -13.02
C VAL A 17 6.88 8.90 -12.69
N TYR A 18 7.22 8.79 -11.41
CA TYR A 18 8.60 8.82 -10.92
C TYR A 18 9.09 7.40 -10.69
N ILE A 19 10.25 7.07 -11.22
CA ILE A 19 10.86 5.74 -11.04
C ILE A 19 12.23 5.82 -10.39
N SER A 20 12.56 4.79 -9.61
CA SER A 20 13.89 4.54 -9.07
C SER A 20 14.29 3.09 -9.25
N GLY A 21 15.59 2.84 -9.36
CA GLY A 21 16.20 1.53 -9.45
C GLY A 21 17.50 1.54 -8.65
N VAL A 22 17.71 0.54 -7.82
CA VAL A 22 18.91 0.41 -6.98
C VAL A 22 19.36 -1.04 -6.90
N CYS A 23 20.66 -1.26 -6.73
CA CYS A 23 21.22 -2.58 -6.46
C CYS A 23 22.16 -2.51 -5.25
N SER A 24 22.00 -3.43 -4.30
CA SER A 24 23.01 -3.69 -3.26
C SER A 24 24.05 -4.65 -3.79
N HIS A 25 25.32 -4.41 -3.46
CA HIS A 25 26.46 -5.26 -3.81
C HIS A 25 26.46 -5.65 -5.31
N GLU A 26 26.23 -4.66 -6.18
CA GLU A 26 26.33 -4.85 -7.63
C GLU A 26 27.69 -5.49 -7.98
N ASP A 27 27.67 -6.46 -8.91
CA ASP A 27 28.82 -7.29 -9.30
C ASP A 27 29.24 -8.41 -8.31
N PHE A 28 28.55 -8.58 -7.17
CA PHE A 28 28.76 -9.70 -6.24
C PHE A 28 27.66 -10.77 -6.35
N HIS A 29 27.96 -12.00 -5.91
CA HIS A 29 27.03 -13.13 -5.97
C HIS A 29 25.77 -12.92 -5.09
N ASP A 30 25.84 -12.08 -4.07
CA ASP A 30 24.74 -11.74 -3.17
C ASP A 30 23.99 -10.46 -3.55
N ALA A 31 24.21 -9.94 -4.78
CA ALA A 31 23.58 -8.73 -5.28
C ALA A 31 22.04 -8.78 -5.20
N ARG A 32 21.43 -7.69 -4.73
CA ARG A 32 19.96 -7.55 -4.70
C ARG A 32 19.56 -6.25 -5.37
N ALA A 33 18.85 -6.37 -6.48
CA ALA A 33 18.33 -5.24 -7.23
C ALA A 33 16.82 -5.09 -7.02
N GLY A 34 16.40 -3.86 -6.71
CA GLY A 34 15.02 -3.48 -6.46
C GLY A 34 14.66 -2.23 -7.27
N PHE A 35 13.42 -2.20 -7.75
CA PHE A 35 12.85 -1.05 -8.44
C PHE A 35 11.69 -0.47 -7.63
N GLY A 36 11.37 0.80 -7.89
CA GLY A 36 10.24 1.49 -7.28
C GLY A 36 9.61 2.47 -8.24
N ILE A 37 8.29 2.58 -8.15
CA ILE A 37 7.45 3.39 -9.04
C ILE A 37 6.50 4.20 -8.16
N ASP A 38 6.40 5.50 -8.44
CA ASP A 38 5.47 6.42 -7.82
C ASP A 38 4.64 7.14 -8.88
N TRP A 39 3.37 6.78 -8.97
CA TRP A 39 2.39 7.42 -9.87
C TRP A 39 1.72 8.64 -9.22
N GLY A 40 2.03 8.91 -7.96
CA GLY A 40 1.47 10.00 -7.21
C GLY A 40 0.07 9.74 -6.66
N PRO A 41 -0.58 10.79 -6.13
CA PRO A 41 -1.76 10.69 -5.28
C PRO A 41 -3.03 10.18 -5.99
N ASN A 42 -3.13 10.38 -7.30
CA ASN A 42 -4.35 10.07 -8.06
C ASN A 42 -4.34 8.67 -8.70
N TYR A 43 -3.23 7.95 -8.58
CA TYR A 43 -3.04 6.64 -9.18
C TYR A 43 -2.44 5.72 -8.12
N SER A 44 -3.24 4.79 -7.59
CA SER A 44 -2.83 3.88 -6.51
C SER A 44 -1.88 2.76 -6.97
N PHE A 45 -1.20 2.93 -8.11
CA PHE A 45 -0.35 1.92 -8.75
C PHE A 45 1.12 1.98 -8.31
N CYS A 46 1.42 2.71 -7.23
CA CYS A 46 2.78 2.79 -6.71
C CYS A 46 3.25 1.39 -6.28
N LYS A 47 4.37 0.95 -6.83
CA LYS A 47 4.83 -0.44 -6.74
C LYS A 47 6.33 -0.49 -6.52
N GLY A 48 6.78 -1.29 -5.56
CA GLY A 48 8.15 -1.72 -5.40
C GLY A 48 8.28 -3.19 -5.74
N GLY A 49 9.35 -3.60 -6.41
CA GLY A 49 9.53 -5.01 -6.76
C GLY A 49 10.98 -5.39 -7.05
N PRO A 50 11.30 -6.69 -7.06
CA PRO A 50 12.63 -7.16 -7.41
C PRO A 50 12.89 -6.90 -8.89
N SER A 51 14.11 -6.49 -9.24
CA SER A 51 14.51 -6.39 -10.65
C SER A 51 14.36 -7.74 -11.32
N LEU A 52 13.80 -7.75 -12.53
CA LEU A 52 13.79 -8.95 -13.38
C LEU A 52 15.23 -9.32 -13.75
N GLY A 53 15.52 -10.61 -13.89
CA GLY A 53 16.83 -11.13 -14.33
C GLY A 53 18.03 -10.63 -13.51
N ALA A 54 19.08 -10.17 -14.21
CA ALA A 54 20.35 -9.75 -13.63
C ALA A 54 20.19 -8.65 -12.56
N LYS A 55 20.99 -8.72 -11.50
CA LYS A 55 20.90 -7.83 -10.34
C LYS A 55 21.83 -6.64 -10.52
N THR A 56 21.43 -5.71 -11.37
CA THR A 56 22.16 -4.46 -11.63
C THR A 56 21.25 -3.26 -11.44
N THR A 57 21.85 -2.09 -11.15
CA THR A 57 21.08 -0.86 -10.97
C THR A 57 20.33 -0.49 -12.24
N ILE A 58 20.96 -0.67 -13.41
CA ILE A 58 20.35 -0.34 -14.70
C ILE A 58 19.15 -1.25 -15.01
N ARG A 59 19.24 -2.54 -14.68
CA ARG A 59 18.15 -3.49 -14.94
C ARG A 59 16.95 -3.27 -14.03
N ALA A 60 17.18 -2.81 -12.79
CA ALA A 60 16.10 -2.35 -11.92
C ALA A 60 15.36 -1.15 -12.53
N TYR A 61 16.08 -0.17 -13.07
CA TYR A 61 15.49 0.97 -13.78
C TYR A 61 14.68 0.54 -15.02
N LEU A 62 15.21 -0.37 -15.84
CA LEU A 62 14.50 -0.91 -17.00
C LEU A 62 13.25 -1.70 -16.59
N THR A 63 13.32 -2.46 -15.49
CA THR A 63 12.15 -3.14 -14.91
C THR A 63 11.07 -2.16 -14.49
N ALA A 64 11.46 -1.02 -13.89
CA ALA A 64 10.51 0.03 -13.56
C ALA A 64 9.83 0.61 -14.81
N VAL A 65 10.60 0.90 -15.88
CA VAL A 65 10.05 1.40 -17.15
C VAL A 65 9.05 0.39 -17.74
N LEU A 66 9.45 -0.87 -17.86
CA LEU A 66 8.58 -1.93 -18.40
C LEU A 66 7.27 -2.04 -17.60
N THR A 67 7.38 -2.13 -16.28
CA THR A 67 6.23 -2.25 -15.37
C THR A 67 5.28 -1.04 -15.52
N VAL A 68 5.84 0.17 -15.71
CA VAL A 68 5.03 1.38 -15.95
C VAL A 68 4.24 1.28 -17.25
N LEU A 69 4.85 0.81 -18.34
CA LEU A 69 4.20 0.66 -19.64
C LEU A 69 3.07 -0.38 -19.60
N GLU A 70 3.33 -1.54 -18.98
CA GLU A 70 2.33 -2.60 -18.79
C GLU A 70 1.15 -2.10 -17.95
N THR A 71 1.43 -1.38 -16.87
CA THR A 71 0.41 -0.79 -15.99
C THR A 71 -0.43 0.26 -16.73
N ALA A 72 0.20 1.09 -17.57
CA ALA A 72 -0.51 2.09 -18.37
C ALA A 72 -1.50 1.44 -19.35
N LEU A 73 -1.06 0.40 -20.07
CA LEU A 73 -1.91 -0.34 -21.02
C LEU A 73 -3.06 -1.05 -20.32
N ALA A 74 -2.81 -1.71 -19.19
CA ALA A 74 -3.84 -2.41 -18.43
C ALA A 74 -4.93 -1.49 -17.86
N ASN A 75 -4.68 -0.18 -17.79
CA ASN A 75 -5.58 0.83 -17.25
C ASN A 75 -6.03 1.86 -18.29
N ASP A 76 -5.93 1.54 -19.59
CA ASP A 76 -6.37 2.39 -20.71
C ASP A 76 -5.76 3.82 -20.70
N ILE A 77 -4.54 3.97 -20.17
CA ILE A 77 -3.80 5.25 -20.16
C ILE A 77 -3.12 5.43 -21.52
N SER A 78 -3.57 6.39 -22.33
CA SER A 78 -3.08 6.58 -23.70
C SER A 78 -1.78 7.39 -23.84
N ALA A 79 -1.40 8.14 -22.81
CA ALA A 79 -0.19 8.98 -22.79
C ALA A 79 0.43 9.00 -21.40
N ILE A 80 1.76 9.00 -21.31
CA ILE A 80 2.48 8.95 -20.04
C ILE A 80 3.86 9.61 -20.11
N CYS A 81 4.26 10.24 -19.01
CA CYS A 81 5.60 10.78 -18.82
C CYS A 81 6.32 10.04 -17.69
N ILE A 82 7.48 9.46 -17.96
CA ILE A 82 8.30 8.72 -16.98
C ILE A 82 9.51 9.58 -16.62
N ARG A 83 9.64 9.93 -15.34
CA ARG A 83 10.75 10.70 -14.78
C ARG A 83 11.71 9.79 -14.03
N HIS A 84 13.01 9.99 -14.24
CA HIS A 84 14.07 9.27 -13.54
C HIS A 84 15.28 10.16 -13.25
N GLN A 85 16.22 9.68 -12.42
CA GLN A 85 17.47 10.40 -12.11
C GLN A 85 18.72 9.76 -12.74
N SER A 86 18.62 8.52 -13.23
CA SER A 86 19.75 7.73 -13.72
C SER A 86 20.31 8.19 -15.08
N GLU A 87 21.60 8.53 -15.13
CA GLU A 87 22.32 8.78 -16.39
C GLU A 87 22.49 7.51 -17.22
N LYS A 88 22.69 6.35 -16.56
CA LYS A 88 22.81 5.07 -17.24
C LYS A 88 21.52 4.73 -17.99
N LEU A 89 20.36 4.94 -17.35
CA LEU A 89 19.05 4.76 -18.01
C LEU A 89 18.87 5.72 -19.19
N GLN A 90 19.25 6.99 -19.02
CA GLN A 90 19.15 7.98 -20.12
C GLN A 90 19.95 7.53 -21.36
N LYS A 91 21.12 6.94 -21.15
CA LYS A 91 21.96 6.40 -22.23
C LYS A 91 21.30 5.20 -22.91
N GLU A 92 20.80 4.24 -22.15
CA GLU A 92 20.10 3.06 -22.69
C GLU A 92 18.86 3.45 -23.51
N MET A 93 18.02 4.36 -23.02
CA MET A 93 16.83 4.81 -23.75
C MET A 93 17.19 5.53 -25.07
N ARG A 94 18.25 6.35 -25.08
CA ARG A 94 18.74 6.99 -26.32
C ARG A 94 19.25 5.97 -27.34
N MET A 95 19.93 4.92 -26.88
CA MET A 95 20.37 3.82 -27.74
C MET A 95 19.17 3.05 -28.31
N LEU A 96 18.13 2.84 -27.50
CA LEU A 96 16.88 2.21 -27.92
C LEU A 96 16.17 3.02 -29.01
N ASP A 97 16.08 4.34 -28.86
CA ASP A 97 15.51 5.23 -29.87
C ASP A 97 16.36 5.29 -31.15
N HIS A 98 17.68 5.31 -31.03
CA HIS A 98 18.58 5.33 -32.19
C HIS A 98 18.51 4.02 -32.98
N THR A 99 18.43 2.88 -32.30
CA THR A 99 18.26 1.56 -32.94
C THR A 99 16.89 1.36 -33.57
N ARG A 100 15.85 2.08 -33.11
CA ARG A 100 14.53 2.11 -33.76
C ARG A 100 14.55 2.83 -35.11
N ASN A 101 15.40 3.85 -35.27
CA ASN A 101 15.49 4.68 -36.48
C ASN A 101 16.43 4.10 -37.56
N LEU A 102 17.27 3.13 -37.21
CA LEU A 102 18.11 2.39 -38.14
C LEU A 102 17.42 1.09 -38.51
N CYS A 103 16.96 0.98 -39.76
CA CYS A 103 16.33 -0.23 -40.31
C CYS A 103 17.18 -1.47 -40.00
N ASN A 104 16.65 -2.38 -39.17
CA ASN A 104 17.04 -3.77 -38.92
C ASN A 104 18.50 -4.13 -39.28
N ASN A 105 19.44 -4.04 -38.32
CA ASN A 105 20.59 -4.95 -38.17
C ASN A 105 21.60 -4.52 -37.06
N VAL A 106 21.11 -4.02 -35.93
CA VAL A 106 21.95 -3.99 -34.71
C VAL A 106 21.38 -5.01 -33.74
N GLN A 107 21.87 -6.25 -33.84
CA GLN A 107 21.72 -7.18 -32.73
C GLN A 107 22.37 -6.53 -31.51
N LEU A 108 21.61 -6.38 -30.43
CA LEU A 108 22.15 -6.01 -29.12
C LEU A 108 22.95 -7.21 -28.55
N ASN A 109 23.95 -7.71 -29.27
CA ASN A 109 24.68 -8.89 -28.84
C ASN A 109 25.52 -8.56 -27.59
N GLY A 110 25.28 -9.29 -26.50
CA GLY A 110 26.13 -9.28 -25.30
C GLY A 110 25.73 -8.32 -24.17
N SER A 111 24.63 -7.57 -24.28
CA SER A 111 24.11 -6.79 -23.14
C SER A 111 23.30 -7.69 -22.20
N LEU A 112 23.46 -7.54 -20.89
CA LEU A 112 22.64 -8.24 -19.89
C LEU A 112 21.18 -7.75 -19.86
N ASN A 113 20.79 -6.81 -20.73
CA ASN A 113 19.49 -6.13 -20.71
C ASN A 113 18.69 -6.25 -22.04
N VAL A 114 19.11 -7.10 -22.97
CA VAL A 114 18.52 -7.17 -24.32
C VAL A 114 17.04 -7.51 -24.29
N ASP A 115 16.70 -8.56 -23.54
CA ASP A 115 15.34 -9.06 -23.34
C ASP A 115 14.39 -7.94 -22.89
N ILE A 116 14.75 -7.24 -21.81
CA ILE A 116 13.88 -6.19 -21.26
C ILE A 116 13.79 -4.96 -22.17
N LEU A 117 14.84 -4.67 -22.93
CA LEU A 117 14.82 -3.59 -23.92
C LEU A 117 13.94 -3.94 -25.13
N GLU A 118 13.88 -5.21 -25.53
CA GLU A 118 12.98 -5.69 -26.58
C GLU A 118 11.50 -5.58 -26.15
N ASP A 119 11.19 -5.97 -24.91
CA ASP A 119 9.82 -5.82 -24.36
C ASP A 119 9.40 -4.35 -24.31
N ILE A 120 10.26 -3.46 -23.79
CA ILE A 120 10.00 -2.01 -23.78
C ILE A 120 9.78 -1.49 -25.21
N ARG A 121 10.61 -1.92 -26.17
CA ARG A 121 10.49 -1.52 -27.58
C ARG A 121 9.16 -1.95 -28.20
N ALA A 122 8.62 -3.11 -27.82
CA ALA A 122 7.34 -3.61 -28.31
C ALA A 122 6.13 -2.85 -27.73
N LEU A 123 6.23 -2.36 -26.49
CA LEU A 123 5.13 -1.65 -25.82
C LEU A 123 5.10 -0.15 -26.12
N MET A 124 6.26 0.51 -26.27
CA MET A 124 6.32 1.97 -26.51
C MET A 124 5.45 2.49 -27.67
N PRO A 125 5.30 1.81 -28.83
CA PRO A 125 4.45 2.28 -29.92
C PRO A 125 2.95 2.31 -29.61
N GLN A 126 2.50 1.58 -28.58
CA GLN A 126 1.10 1.49 -28.20
C GLN A 126 0.65 2.68 -27.32
N LEU A 127 1.59 3.51 -26.88
CA LEU A 127 1.40 4.60 -25.92
C LEU A 127 2.10 5.87 -26.41
N LYS A 128 1.56 7.06 -26.10
CA LYS A 128 2.35 8.31 -26.20
C LYS A 128 3.27 8.42 -24.98
N VAL A 129 4.48 7.87 -25.07
CA VAL A 129 5.47 7.82 -23.98
C VAL A 129 6.50 8.94 -24.10
N ASN A 130 6.77 9.65 -23.00
CA ASN A 130 7.92 10.54 -22.86
C ASN A 130 8.77 10.13 -21.65
N ILE A 131 10.05 9.76 -21.85
CA ILE A 131 10.96 9.38 -20.77
C ILE A 131 12.01 10.47 -20.60
N GLU A 132 12.02 11.13 -19.44
CA GLU A 132 12.90 12.26 -19.16
C GLU A 132 13.71 12.12 -17.88
N ARG A 133 15.00 12.47 -17.96
CA ARG A 133 15.85 12.61 -16.77
C ARG A 133 15.62 13.97 -16.10
N LYS A 134 15.43 13.98 -14.77
CA LYS A 134 15.39 15.19 -13.94
C LYS A 134 16.57 15.24 -12.95
N HIS A 135 17.01 16.44 -12.64
CA HIS A 135 18.13 16.72 -11.72
C HIS A 135 17.70 16.82 -10.25
N SER A 136 18.69 17.03 -9.37
CA SER A 136 18.62 17.08 -7.91
C SER A 136 17.52 17.96 -7.31
N ASP A 137 17.10 19.01 -8.00
CA ASP A 137 16.13 19.96 -7.45
C ASP A 137 14.73 19.34 -7.23
N PHE A 138 14.51 18.12 -7.75
CA PHE A 138 13.28 17.33 -7.62
C PHE A 138 13.40 16.16 -6.62
N PHE A 139 14.43 16.11 -5.76
CA PHE A 139 14.68 14.98 -4.85
C PHE A 139 13.48 14.56 -3.99
N SER A 140 12.63 15.51 -3.57
CA SER A 140 11.42 15.21 -2.79
C SER A 140 10.43 14.30 -3.52
N LEU A 141 10.33 14.42 -4.85
CA LEU A 141 9.35 13.73 -5.68
C LEU A 141 9.77 12.30 -6.07
N PHE A 142 11.07 12.02 -6.05
CA PHE A 142 11.59 10.65 -6.26
C PHE A 142 11.57 9.81 -4.98
N LYS A 143 11.30 10.41 -3.82
CA LYS A 143 11.50 9.79 -2.51
C LYS A 143 10.71 8.50 -2.34
N THR A 144 9.46 8.45 -2.76
CA THR A 144 8.61 7.25 -2.63
C THR A 144 9.14 6.09 -3.48
N ALA A 145 9.47 6.36 -4.75
CA ALA A 145 10.03 5.39 -5.66
C ALA A 145 11.39 4.88 -5.15
N ASP A 146 12.23 5.76 -4.63
CA ASP A 146 13.55 5.42 -4.09
C ASP A 146 13.46 4.56 -2.82
N ILE A 147 12.56 4.90 -1.89
CA ILE A 147 12.30 4.08 -0.70
C ILE A 147 11.83 2.68 -1.10
N SER A 148 10.92 2.59 -2.07
CA SER A 148 10.37 1.31 -2.54
C SER A 148 11.48 0.43 -3.17
N ALA A 149 12.33 1.02 -4.01
CA ALA A 149 13.47 0.34 -4.62
C ALA A 149 14.48 -0.16 -3.57
N LYS A 150 14.86 0.70 -2.60
CA LYS A 150 15.83 0.39 -1.55
C LYS A 150 15.34 -0.69 -0.58
N ARG A 151 14.04 -0.71 -0.26
CA ARG A 151 13.44 -1.75 0.59
C ARG A 151 13.68 -3.13 -0.02
N VAL A 152 13.38 -3.28 -1.31
CA VAL A 152 13.53 -4.55 -2.02
C VAL A 152 15.00 -4.96 -2.19
N ALA A 153 15.88 -3.99 -2.44
CA ALA A 153 17.32 -4.26 -2.54
C ALA A 153 18.00 -4.55 -1.19
N GLY A 154 17.28 -4.50 -0.06
CA GLY A 154 17.87 -4.68 1.27
C GLY A 154 18.77 -3.51 1.71
N LEU A 155 18.64 -2.35 1.07
CA LEU A 155 19.41 -1.12 1.35
C LEU A 155 18.69 -0.18 2.33
N HIS A 156 17.79 -0.71 3.16
CA HIS A 156 17.02 0.07 4.11
C HIS A 156 17.88 0.48 5.31
N SER A 157 18.73 1.49 5.10
CA SER A 157 19.22 2.40 6.14
C SER A 157 19.32 3.81 5.53
N THR A 158 18.38 4.68 5.85
CA THR A 158 18.24 6.09 5.45
C THR A 158 18.50 7.11 6.58
N ALA A 159 19.14 6.75 7.69
CA ALA A 159 19.41 7.61 8.82
C ALA A 159 20.75 8.32 8.66
N ALA A 160 20.86 9.16 7.65
CA ALA A 160 21.83 10.24 7.66
C ALA A 160 21.37 11.36 6.71
N GLU A 161 20.83 12.45 7.26
CA GLU A 161 21.20 13.76 6.70
C GLU A 161 22.64 14.06 7.17
N PRO A 162 23.52 14.52 6.27
CA PRO A 162 24.95 14.56 6.49
C PRO A 162 25.33 15.78 7.33
N LEU A 163 25.47 15.58 8.64
CA LEU A 163 26.38 16.42 9.42
C LEU A 163 27.78 15.84 9.30
N ASN A 164 28.47 16.15 8.19
CA ASN A 164 29.94 16.12 8.03
C ASN A 164 30.73 14.94 8.64
N ASP A 165 30.18 13.73 8.64
CA ASP A 165 30.87 12.59 9.25
C ASP A 165 31.40 11.60 8.20
N LYS A 166 32.72 11.64 8.00
CA LYS A 166 33.51 10.67 7.20
C LYS A 166 33.35 9.19 7.66
N HIS A 167 32.58 8.96 8.73
CA HIS A 167 32.32 7.66 9.32
C HIS A 167 31.33 6.81 8.50
N TYR A 168 30.47 7.43 7.68
CA TYR A 168 29.55 6.70 6.77
C TYR A 168 30.31 5.99 5.64
N GLU A 169 31.37 6.60 5.12
CA GLU A 169 32.23 6.02 4.08
C GLU A 169 32.97 4.75 4.55
N ASN A 170 33.09 4.56 5.87
CA ASN A 170 33.76 3.41 6.49
C ASN A 170 32.78 2.29 6.94
N GLY A 171 31.47 2.41 6.64
CA GLY A 171 30.49 1.36 6.95
C GLY A 171 30.04 1.27 8.42
N VAL A 172 30.42 2.22 9.27
CA VAL A 172 30.08 2.22 10.71
C VAL A 172 28.62 2.62 10.93
N ARG A 173 27.87 1.86 11.75
CA ARG A 173 26.43 2.10 12.00
C ARG A 173 26.21 3.10 13.13
N ILE A 174 25.31 4.08 12.91
CA ILE A 174 24.88 5.06 13.92
C ILE A 174 23.51 4.64 14.46
N VAL A 175 23.34 4.65 15.78
CA VAL A 175 22.07 4.33 16.44
C VAL A 175 21.73 5.43 17.44
N ASP A 176 20.51 5.94 17.34
CA ASP A 176 19.96 6.94 18.24
C ASP A 176 19.28 6.29 19.43
N VAL A 177 19.63 6.74 20.64
CA VAL A 177 19.03 6.24 21.88
C VAL A 177 18.48 7.37 22.73
N HIS A 178 17.25 7.17 23.22
CA HIS A 178 16.58 8.12 24.10
C HIS A 178 15.83 7.42 25.24
N GLY A 179 15.83 8.06 26.41
CA GLY A 179 15.07 7.65 27.57
C GLY A 179 14.27 8.82 28.15
N LYS A 180 13.05 8.56 28.61
CA LYS A 180 12.19 9.59 29.22
C LYS A 180 11.34 9.00 30.35
N CYS A 181 11.22 9.74 31.45
CA CYS A 181 10.40 9.38 32.59
C CYS A 181 9.54 10.57 33.04
N ASN A 182 8.32 10.32 33.52
CA ASN A 182 7.50 11.31 34.24
C ASN A 182 7.72 11.20 35.75
N ASP A 183 8.97 11.31 36.16
CA ASP A 183 9.44 11.23 37.55
C ASP A 183 8.71 12.20 38.52
N ARG A 184 8.06 13.25 38.00
CA ARG A 184 7.29 14.23 38.79
C ARG A 184 5.84 13.84 39.10
N HIS A 185 5.35 12.68 38.65
CA HIS A 185 3.96 12.24 38.88
C HIS A 185 3.86 11.13 39.94
N LYS A 186 2.65 10.97 40.54
CA LYS A 186 2.38 9.96 41.58
C LYS A 186 2.74 8.51 41.18
N ASN A 187 2.64 8.20 39.88
CA ASN A 187 3.00 6.89 39.30
C ASN A 187 4.00 7.09 38.15
N PRO A 188 5.31 7.13 38.43
CA PRO A 188 6.32 7.33 37.39
C PRO A 188 6.41 6.09 36.48
N ILE A 189 6.43 6.34 35.17
CA ILE A 189 6.60 5.39 34.06
C ILE A 189 7.80 5.87 33.24
N ALA A 190 8.81 5.02 33.15
CA ALA A 190 10.00 5.26 32.34
C ALA A 190 9.87 4.52 31.00
N GLY A 191 9.91 5.25 29.89
CA GLY A 191 9.89 4.70 28.54
C GLY A 191 11.24 4.87 27.85
N TYR A 192 11.66 3.88 27.07
CA TYR A 192 12.88 3.90 26.27
C TYR A 192 12.57 3.88 24.78
N GLY A 193 13.46 4.44 23.97
CA GLY A 193 13.39 4.44 22.51
C GLY A 193 14.77 4.24 21.89
N VAL A 194 14.86 3.32 20.93
CA VAL A 194 16.03 2.99 20.12
C VAL A 194 15.64 3.13 18.66
N PHE A 195 16.32 4.03 17.97
CA PHE A 195 16.08 4.32 16.57
C PHE A 195 17.34 4.04 15.76
N TRP A 196 17.24 3.06 14.88
CA TRP A 196 18.25 2.70 13.90
C TRP A 196 18.04 3.49 12.62
N ASP A 197 16.79 3.52 12.15
CA ASP A 197 16.42 4.19 10.92
C ASP A 197 14.91 4.27 10.71
N TYR A 198 14.46 5.06 9.74
CA TYR A 198 13.08 4.98 9.27
C TYR A 198 12.81 3.59 8.68
N ASN A 199 11.76 2.94 9.16
CA ASN A 199 11.35 1.58 8.76
C ASN A 199 12.35 0.46 9.10
N ASP A 200 13.34 0.72 9.97
CA ASP A 200 14.23 -0.35 10.42
C ASP A 200 13.49 -1.27 11.41
N PRO A 201 13.38 -2.59 11.14
CA PRO A 201 12.67 -3.52 12.01
C PRO A 201 13.31 -3.65 13.41
N ARG A 202 14.55 -3.15 13.58
CA ARG A 202 15.28 -3.12 14.85
C ARG A 202 14.91 -1.93 15.72
N ASN A 203 14.15 -0.96 15.20
CA ASN A 203 13.58 0.11 16.01
C ASN A 203 12.77 -0.47 17.15
N ARG A 204 13.01 0.02 18.35
CA ARG A 204 12.45 -0.56 19.55
C ARG A 204 12.08 0.50 20.56
N SER A 205 10.94 0.31 21.21
CA SER A 205 10.53 1.09 22.37
C SER A 205 9.93 0.18 23.43
N GLY A 206 9.66 0.72 24.61
CA GLY A 206 9.00 -0.03 25.67
C GLY A 206 9.08 0.63 27.04
N ILE A 207 8.34 0.10 28.00
CA ILE A 207 8.41 0.51 29.40
C ILE A 207 9.61 -0.17 30.04
N CYS A 208 10.33 0.55 30.89
CA CYS A 208 11.47 0.02 31.63
C CYS A 208 10.98 -0.76 32.85
N GLY A 209 11.55 -1.94 33.09
CA GLY A 209 11.35 -2.65 34.35
C GLY A 209 12.08 -1.96 35.53
N GLY A 210 11.56 -2.10 36.74
CA GLY A 210 12.17 -1.57 37.96
C GLY A 210 11.76 -0.14 38.32
N ARG A 211 12.61 0.57 39.08
CA ARG A 211 12.32 1.93 39.57
C ARG A 211 12.32 2.92 38.41
N ALA A 212 11.14 3.41 38.04
CA ALA A 212 10.97 4.36 36.95
C ALA A 212 11.74 5.67 37.19
N ASN A 213 12.80 5.89 36.41
CA ASN A 213 13.58 7.12 36.37
C ASN A 213 14.22 7.30 34.98
N THR A 214 14.64 8.53 34.67
CA THR A 214 15.20 8.89 33.35
C THR A 214 16.49 8.13 33.02
N ASN A 215 17.35 7.86 34.01
CA ASN A 215 18.59 7.11 33.79
C ASN A 215 18.31 5.65 33.43
N GLN A 216 17.37 5.01 34.13
CA GLN A 216 16.91 3.66 33.82
C GLN A 216 16.42 3.58 32.37
N ALA A 217 15.67 4.58 31.90
CA ALA A 217 15.22 4.64 30.51
C ALA A 217 16.37 4.72 29.50
N TYR A 218 17.34 5.61 29.75
CA TYR A 218 18.51 5.77 28.89
C TYR A 218 19.38 4.51 28.85
N PHE A 219 19.64 3.88 30.00
CA PHE A 219 20.41 2.63 30.05
C PHE A 219 19.68 1.46 29.41
N THR A 220 18.35 1.41 29.51
CA THR A 220 17.54 0.38 28.83
C THR A 220 17.59 0.56 27.31
N ALA A 221 17.49 1.81 26.81
CA ALA A 221 17.68 2.10 25.38
C ALA A 221 19.07 1.69 24.90
N LEU A 222 20.13 2.06 25.63
CA LEU A 222 21.50 1.68 25.31
C LEU A 222 21.68 0.15 25.27
N TYR A 223 21.10 -0.56 26.25
CA TYR A 223 21.18 -2.02 26.32
C TYR A 223 20.59 -2.67 25.07
N PHE A 224 19.38 -2.26 24.67
CA PHE A 224 18.77 -2.84 23.48
C PHE A 224 19.49 -2.44 22.19
N ALA A 225 20.05 -1.23 22.10
CA ALA A 225 20.90 -0.85 20.98
C ALA A 225 22.12 -1.79 20.85
N LEU A 226 22.85 -2.00 21.95
CA LEU A 226 24.03 -2.88 21.95
C LEU A 226 23.67 -4.36 21.78
N LEU A 227 22.59 -4.83 22.40
CA LEU A 227 22.14 -6.20 22.25
C LEU A 227 21.78 -6.48 20.79
N THR A 228 20.96 -5.63 20.18
CA THR A 228 20.56 -5.78 18.78
C THR A 228 21.76 -5.68 17.84
N ALA A 229 22.67 -4.74 18.08
CA ALA A 229 23.92 -4.64 17.33
C ALA A 229 24.71 -5.94 17.36
N HIS A 230 24.88 -6.50 18.57
CA HIS A 230 25.62 -7.74 18.78
C HIS A 230 24.95 -8.94 18.10
N THR A 231 23.62 -9.08 18.22
CA THR A 231 22.87 -10.17 17.58
C THR A 231 22.82 -10.06 16.06
N SER A 232 22.99 -8.86 15.52
CA SER A 232 23.06 -8.60 14.08
C SER A 232 24.51 -8.58 13.56
N ASN A 233 25.47 -9.12 14.31
CA ASN A 233 26.90 -9.19 13.96
C ASN A 233 27.56 -7.84 13.62
N HIS A 234 27.08 -6.73 14.19
CA HIS A 234 27.81 -5.47 14.13
C HIS A 234 28.88 -5.46 15.23
N ASP A 235 30.14 -5.36 14.83
CA ASP A 235 31.30 -5.26 15.72
C ASP A 235 31.80 -3.81 15.89
N GLU A 236 31.31 -2.88 15.06
CA GLU A 236 31.53 -1.44 15.17
C GLU A 236 30.22 -0.64 15.17
N ILE A 237 30.02 0.21 16.18
CA ILE A 237 28.80 1.01 16.34
C ILE A 237 29.05 2.37 16.98
N ILE A 238 28.29 3.38 16.52
CA ILE A 238 28.24 4.72 17.08
C ILE A 238 26.90 4.92 17.77
N ILE A 239 26.91 5.24 19.06
CA ILE A 239 25.71 5.58 19.82
C ILE A 239 25.54 7.10 19.85
N ARG A 240 24.46 7.60 19.26
CA ARG A 240 24.10 9.00 19.30
C ARG A 240 23.04 9.26 20.38
N THR A 241 23.30 10.21 21.27
CA THR A 241 22.44 10.45 22.44
C THR A 241 22.49 11.90 22.92
N ARG A 242 21.46 12.31 23.67
CA ARG A 242 21.41 13.57 24.44
C ARG A 242 21.69 13.36 25.93
N SER A 243 22.01 12.14 26.34
CA SER A 243 22.27 11.81 27.75
C SER A 243 23.75 11.94 28.07
N ASP A 244 24.10 12.94 28.91
CA ASP A 244 25.43 13.04 29.49
C ASP A 244 25.81 11.79 30.30
N THR A 245 24.84 11.13 30.92
CA THR A 245 25.08 9.92 31.71
C THR A 245 25.54 8.75 30.82
N ILE A 246 24.91 8.53 29.67
CA ILE A 246 25.38 7.54 28.69
C ILE A 246 26.75 7.95 28.13
N ARG A 247 26.92 9.23 27.78
CA ARG A 247 28.19 9.76 27.26
C ARG A 247 29.35 9.47 28.21
N CYS A 248 29.19 9.78 29.50
CA CYS A 248 30.19 9.49 30.53
C CYS A 248 30.41 7.98 30.68
N TYR A 249 29.34 7.17 30.71
CA TYR A 249 29.46 5.71 30.80
C TYR A 249 30.25 5.07 29.65
N LEU A 250 30.08 5.56 28.42
CA LEU A 250 30.77 5.03 27.24
C LEU A 250 32.21 5.57 27.11
N LYS A 251 32.48 6.81 27.55
CA LYS A 251 33.82 7.43 27.43
C LYS A 251 34.79 7.08 28.57
N GLU A 252 34.32 6.89 29.80
CA GLU A 252 35.20 6.69 30.96
C GLU A 252 35.36 5.20 31.31
N ARG A 253 36.62 4.72 31.41
CA ARG A 253 36.97 3.36 31.87
C ARG A 253 36.66 3.13 33.37
N GLN A 254 36.20 4.14 34.12
CA GLN A 254 35.90 4.05 35.54
C GLN A 254 34.43 4.39 35.85
N ALA A 255 33.52 3.47 35.58
CA ALA A 255 32.10 3.54 35.96
C ALA A 255 31.86 3.35 37.49
N ASN A 256 32.71 3.90 38.34
CA ASN A 256 32.70 3.61 39.79
C ASN A 256 31.76 4.51 40.62
N LYS A 257 31.16 5.56 40.04
CA LYS A 257 30.22 6.45 40.75
C LYS A 257 28.72 6.24 40.46
N LEU A 258 28.34 5.46 39.45
CA LEU A 258 26.92 5.21 39.08
C LEU A 258 26.35 3.88 39.65
N LYS A 259 27.09 3.26 40.59
CA LYS A 259 26.92 1.87 41.04
C LYS A 259 25.60 1.54 41.77
N THR A 260 24.72 2.50 42.06
CA THR A 260 23.68 2.31 43.10
C THR A 260 22.23 2.37 42.66
N GLN A 261 21.86 2.29 41.37
CA GLN A 261 20.43 2.22 41.00
C GLN A 261 20.01 1.16 39.98
N CYS A 262 20.93 0.44 39.30
CA CYS A 262 20.59 -0.51 38.22
C CYS A 262 21.57 -1.71 38.11
N SER A 263 21.87 -2.42 39.22
CA SER A 263 23.03 -3.34 39.30
C SER A 263 23.07 -4.43 38.23
N ARG A 264 21.92 -5.06 37.89
CA ARG A 264 21.86 -6.14 36.88
C ARG A 264 22.01 -5.62 35.45
N LEU A 265 21.25 -4.59 35.07
CA LEU A 265 21.33 -4.00 33.73
C LEU A 265 22.75 -3.47 33.43
N TYR A 266 23.41 -2.90 34.44
CA TYR A 266 24.80 -2.45 34.33
C TYR A 266 25.79 -3.60 34.09
N GLN A 267 25.60 -4.75 34.75
CA GLN A 267 26.46 -5.92 34.53
C GLN A 267 26.32 -6.46 33.10
N GLU A 268 25.08 -6.61 32.61
CA GLU A 268 24.82 -7.07 31.25
C GLU A 268 25.34 -6.08 30.20
N LEU A 269 25.16 -4.78 30.42
CA LEU A 269 25.71 -3.72 29.57
C LEU A 269 27.24 -3.76 29.50
N ASN A 270 27.94 -3.99 30.63
CA ASN A 270 29.40 -4.09 30.63
C ASN A 270 29.89 -5.31 29.84
N GLN A 271 29.20 -6.45 29.95
CA GLN A 271 29.50 -7.63 29.17
C GLN A 271 29.30 -7.37 27.67
N LEU A 272 28.16 -6.81 27.26
CA LEU A 272 27.91 -6.45 25.86
C LEU A 272 28.94 -5.45 25.34
N ARG A 273 29.26 -4.42 26.12
CA ARG A 273 30.23 -3.38 25.75
C ARG A 273 31.59 -3.98 25.37
N SER A 274 32.05 -5.00 26.10
CA SER A 274 33.34 -5.66 25.83
C SER A 274 33.39 -6.48 24.54
N ARG A 275 32.25 -6.72 23.86
CA ARG A 275 32.17 -7.51 22.62
C ARG A 275 32.36 -6.68 21.35
N PHE A 276 32.31 -5.35 21.42
CA PHE A 276 32.48 -4.47 20.26
C PHE A 276 33.95 -4.12 20.07
N LYS A 277 34.44 -4.22 18.83
CA LYS A 277 35.79 -3.76 18.44
C LYS A 277 35.86 -2.23 18.54
N LYS A 278 34.79 -1.56 18.10
CA LYS A 278 34.67 -0.11 18.13
C LYS A 278 33.30 0.29 18.63
N LEU A 279 33.25 0.99 19.76
CA LEU A 279 32.03 1.55 20.31
C LEU A 279 32.27 3.02 20.64
N GLU A 280 31.71 3.90 19.83
CA GLU A 280 31.83 5.34 19.99
C GLU A 280 30.52 5.96 20.47
N CYS A 281 30.63 7.12 21.11
CA CYS A 281 29.46 7.87 21.56
C CYS A 281 29.52 9.31 21.04
N VAL A 282 28.50 9.68 20.27
CA VAL A 282 28.27 11.04 19.79
C VAL A 282 27.21 11.69 20.66
N TYR A 283 27.63 12.71 21.40
CA TYR A 283 26.72 13.50 22.21
C TYR A 283 26.20 14.68 21.40
N VAL A 284 24.89 14.87 21.44
CA VAL A 284 24.21 15.97 20.75
C VAL A 284 23.59 16.89 21.78
N GLU A 285 23.99 18.16 21.75
CA GLU A 285 23.41 19.18 22.62
C GLU A 285 21.93 19.42 22.31
N ARG A 286 21.16 19.77 23.35
CA ARG A 286 19.71 19.96 23.24
C ARG A 286 19.28 21.06 22.26
N ASN A 287 20.16 22.02 22.00
CA ASN A 287 19.84 23.20 21.17
C ASN A 287 20.13 22.98 19.68
N VAL A 288 20.70 21.83 19.30
CA VAL A 288 21.00 21.52 17.90
C VAL A 288 19.72 21.04 17.21
N ARG A 289 19.19 21.89 16.32
CA ARG A 289 18.09 21.54 15.39
C ARG A 289 18.66 20.73 14.23
N GLY A 290 17.89 19.76 13.73
CA GLY A 290 18.22 18.99 12.52
C GLY A 290 18.65 17.53 12.71
N VAL A 291 18.85 17.05 13.94
CA VAL A 291 19.17 15.62 14.17
C VAL A 291 17.89 14.79 14.26
N ARG A 292 17.31 14.45 13.10
CA ARG A 292 15.99 13.77 12.99
C ARG A 292 15.93 12.46 13.78
N GLY A 293 16.95 11.61 13.72
CA GLY A 293 16.93 10.30 14.39
C GLY A 293 16.86 10.38 15.93
N LEU A 294 17.42 11.42 16.55
CA LEU A 294 17.24 11.65 17.99
C LEU A 294 15.81 12.07 18.34
N ALA A 295 15.14 12.82 17.45
CA ALA A 295 13.74 13.19 17.64
C ALA A 295 12.84 11.94 17.54
N GLU A 296 13.14 11.03 16.62
CA GLU A 296 12.42 9.75 16.50
C GLU A 296 12.65 8.85 17.72
N ALA A 297 13.89 8.70 18.19
CA ALA A 297 14.18 7.97 19.43
C ALA A 297 13.44 8.57 20.64
N GLU A 298 13.37 9.91 20.72
CA GLU A 298 12.59 10.60 21.75
C GLU A 298 11.09 10.26 21.64
N GLN A 299 10.53 10.33 20.43
CA GLN A 299 9.12 10.01 20.19
C GLN A 299 8.78 8.56 20.55
N LEU A 300 9.65 7.61 20.19
CA LEU A 300 9.56 6.21 20.59
C LEU A 300 9.52 6.05 22.13
N SER A 301 10.36 6.79 22.85
CA SER A 301 10.39 6.78 24.32
C SER A 301 9.14 7.38 24.97
N ILE A 302 8.46 8.31 24.27
CA ILE A 302 7.20 8.92 24.70
C ILE A 302 6.04 7.95 24.46
N ILE A 303 5.95 7.38 23.26
CA ILE A 303 4.89 6.45 22.86
C ILE A 303 4.81 5.24 23.79
N ALA A 304 5.95 4.69 24.18
CA ALA A 304 6.04 3.55 25.08
C ALA A 304 5.38 3.75 26.46
N ARG A 305 5.10 5.01 26.85
CA ARG A 305 4.49 5.35 28.14
C ARG A 305 2.96 5.32 28.10
N TYR A 306 2.35 5.08 26.94
CA TYR A 306 0.91 5.03 26.76
C TYR A 306 0.40 3.61 26.48
N GLN A 307 -0.90 3.39 26.72
CA GLN A 307 -1.58 2.13 26.43
C GLN A 307 -1.50 1.87 24.92
N THR A 308 -0.69 0.88 24.55
CA THR A 308 -0.41 0.49 23.17
C THR A 308 -1.31 -0.67 22.79
N ALA A 309 -1.85 -0.64 21.57
CA ALA A 309 -2.56 -1.76 20.99
C ALA A 309 -1.99 -2.06 19.60
N HIS A 310 -2.09 -3.32 19.21
CA HIS A 310 -1.67 -3.79 17.90
C HIS A 310 -2.90 -4.34 17.17
N VAL A 311 -3.01 -4.02 15.89
CA VAL A 311 -4.07 -4.52 15.02
C VAL A 311 -3.49 -4.87 13.67
N SER A 312 -3.99 -5.93 13.06
CA SER A 312 -3.71 -6.25 11.66
C SER A 312 -4.90 -5.82 10.82
N ILE A 313 -4.64 -5.17 9.69
CA ILE A 313 -5.67 -4.84 8.70
C ILE A 313 -5.23 -5.33 7.33
N CYS A 314 -6.20 -5.66 6.50
CA CYS A 314 -5.97 -6.08 5.13
C CYS A 314 -7.08 -5.53 4.24
N GLY A 315 -6.73 -5.03 3.06
CA GLY A 315 -7.66 -4.74 1.98
C GLY A 315 -7.45 -5.76 0.86
N ILE A 316 -8.54 -6.30 0.32
CA ILE A 316 -8.53 -7.13 -0.88
C ILE A 316 -9.25 -6.34 -1.96
N GLU A 317 -8.47 -5.88 -2.95
CA GLU A 317 -8.97 -5.09 -4.06
C GLU A 317 -10.10 -5.79 -4.81
N THR A 318 -10.93 -4.97 -5.46
CA THR A 318 -12.07 -5.46 -6.22
C THR A 318 -11.62 -6.38 -7.36
N SER A 319 -12.08 -7.64 -7.35
CA SER A 319 -11.84 -8.62 -8.41
C SER A 319 -13.03 -8.69 -9.39
N SER A 320 -13.24 -9.82 -10.07
CA SER A 320 -14.32 -10.02 -11.06
C SER A 320 -15.73 -9.90 -10.49
N ASP A 321 -15.90 -9.94 -9.17
CA ASP A 321 -17.18 -9.90 -8.47
C ASP A 321 -17.63 -8.50 -8.02
N ARG A 322 -16.86 -7.46 -8.37
CA ARG A 322 -17.16 -6.04 -8.07
C ARG A 322 -17.33 -5.73 -6.58
N ILE A 323 -16.75 -6.54 -5.70
CA ILE A 323 -16.69 -6.26 -4.27
C ILE A 323 -15.24 -6.06 -3.82
N GLY A 324 -14.95 -4.87 -3.30
CA GLY A 324 -13.74 -4.63 -2.52
C GLY A 324 -13.96 -5.06 -1.06
N ARG A 325 -12.99 -5.72 -0.44
CA ARG A 325 -13.12 -6.28 0.93
C ARG A 325 -12.07 -5.72 1.85
N TYR A 326 -12.38 -5.66 3.13
CA TYR A 326 -11.37 -5.40 4.15
C TYR A 326 -11.62 -6.21 5.41
N GLY A 327 -10.56 -6.48 6.14
CA GLY A 327 -10.58 -7.21 7.40
C GLY A 327 -9.75 -6.52 8.47
N ILE A 328 -10.17 -6.68 9.72
CA ILE A 328 -9.58 -6.09 10.93
C ILE A 328 -9.43 -7.22 11.94
N PHE A 329 -8.23 -7.42 12.43
CA PHE A 329 -7.90 -8.51 13.34
C PHE A 329 -7.06 -8.03 14.53
N TRP A 330 -7.62 -8.16 15.73
CA TRP A 330 -7.00 -7.81 17.01
C TRP A 330 -6.37 -9.01 17.73
N GLY A 331 -6.76 -10.24 17.34
CA GLY A 331 -6.30 -11.48 17.94
C GLY A 331 -7.39 -12.54 17.94
N GLU A 332 -7.03 -13.81 18.13
CA GLU A 332 -8.00 -14.90 18.13
C GLU A 332 -9.06 -14.71 19.24
N GLY A 333 -10.34 -14.80 18.87
CA GLY A 333 -11.46 -14.62 19.79
C GLY A 333 -11.73 -13.18 20.27
N ASP A 334 -11.01 -12.17 19.78
CA ASP A 334 -11.34 -10.77 20.11
C ASP A 334 -12.65 -10.36 19.42
N GLU A 335 -13.61 -9.90 20.21
CA GLU A 335 -14.92 -9.42 19.76
C GLU A 335 -14.87 -8.24 18.77
N LYS A 336 -13.72 -7.57 18.64
CA LYS A 336 -13.50 -6.44 17.72
C LYS A 336 -12.99 -6.89 16.36
N ASN A 337 -12.65 -8.16 16.21
CA ASN A 337 -12.41 -8.75 14.90
C ASN A 337 -13.63 -8.50 14.03
N SER A 338 -13.39 -7.98 12.85
CA SER A 338 -14.47 -7.53 11.98
C SER A 338 -13.99 -7.47 10.54
N PHE A 339 -14.94 -7.40 9.64
CA PHE A 339 -14.71 -7.27 8.23
C PHE A 339 -15.82 -6.43 7.62
N GLY A 340 -15.59 -5.97 6.40
CA GLY A 340 -16.58 -5.24 5.65
C GLY A 340 -16.20 -5.14 4.19
N TRP A 341 -17.05 -4.45 3.44
CA TRP A 341 -16.94 -4.44 1.99
C TRP A 341 -17.51 -3.16 1.39
N PHE A 342 -17.12 -2.89 0.15
CA PHE A 342 -17.71 -1.83 -0.67
C PHE A 342 -18.03 -2.36 -2.07
N GLY A 343 -19.19 -1.97 -2.59
CA GLY A 343 -19.57 -2.24 -3.97
C GLY A 343 -18.81 -1.37 -4.97
N GLY A 344 -18.51 -1.94 -6.13
CA GLY A 344 -17.79 -1.32 -7.24
C GLY A 344 -16.27 -1.40 -7.09
N TYR A 345 -15.57 -0.70 -7.98
CA TYR A 345 -14.11 -0.71 -8.03
C TYR A 345 -13.49 0.13 -6.92
N HIS A 346 -12.72 -0.54 -6.05
CA HIS A 346 -11.94 0.07 -4.99
C HIS A 346 -10.51 -0.50 -4.97
N SER A 347 -9.54 0.40 -4.79
CA SER A 347 -8.14 0.03 -4.57
C SER A 347 -7.95 -0.53 -3.17
N GLN A 348 -6.92 -1.35 -3.00
CA GLN A 348 -6.50 -1.85 -1.69
C GLN A 348 -6.37 -0.73 -0.65
N LEU A 349 -5.77 0.41 -1.01
CA LEU A 349 -5.62 1.57 -0.13
C LEU A 349 -6.95 2.08 0.42
N CYS A 350 -7.99 2.21 -0.41
CA CYS A 350 -9.29 2.70 0.07
C CYS A 350 -9.94 1.76 1.07
N LEU A 351 -9.80 0.46 0.84
CA LEU A 351 -10.33 -0.59 1.71
C LEU A 351 -9.59 -0.61 3.04
N GLU A 352 -8.27 -0.45 3.02
CA GLU A 352 -7.46 -0.35 4.23
C GLU A 352 -7.67 0.94 5.01
N ILE A 353 -7.90 2.08 4.34
CA ILE A 353 -8.28 3.32 5.02
C ILE A 353 -9.61 3.11 5.77
N ALA A 354 -10.58 2.39 5.19
CA ALA A 354 -11.82 2.07 5.87
C ALA A 354 -11.60 1.16 7.09
N ALA A 355 -10.84 0.08 6.93
CA ALA A 355 -10.45 -0.80 8.02
C ALA A 355 -9.74 -0.02 9.14
N LEU A 356 -8.82 0.88 8.76
CA LEU A 356 -8.06 1.70 9.68
C LEU A 356 -8.94 2.67 10.46
N VAL A 357 -9.93 3.32 9.82
CA VAL A 357 -10.88 4.18 10.53
C VAL A 357 -11.58 3.43 11.66
N ILE A 358 -12.05 2.21 11.39
CA ILE A 358 -12.74 1.38 12.39
C ILE A 358 -11.78 0.98 13.50
N ALA A 359 -10.59 0.49 13.15
CA ALA A 359 -9.59 0.07 14.13
C ALA A 359 -9.13 1.22 15.04
N VAL A 360 -8.97 2.42 14.47
CA VAL A 360 -8.61 3.63 15.21
C VAL A 360 -9.72 4.05 16.17
N ARG A 361 -11.00 3.96 15.77
CA ARG A 361 -12.13 4.22 16.68
C ARG A 361 -12.15 3.24 17.86
N GLN A 362 -12.03 1.95 17.57
CA GLN A 362 -11.96 0.91 18.60
C GLN A 362 -10.79 1.13 19.56
N ALA A 363 -9.64 1.60 19.06
CA ALA A 363 -8.49 1.95 19.89
C ALA A 363 -8.76 3.15 20.80
N ILE A 364 -9.34 4.23 20.25
CA ILE A 364 -9.69 5.45 21.01
C ILE A 364 -10.71 5.13 22.11
N GLU A 365 -11.72 4.31 21.82
CA GLU A 365 -12.73 3.88 22.79
C GLU A 365 -12.12 3.09 23.96
N LYS A 366 -11.05 2.31 23.69
CA LYS A 366 -10.25 1.64 24.73
C LYS A 366 -9.29 2.57 25.49
N GLY A 367 -9.22 3.85 25.14
CA GLY A 367 -8.27 4.81 25.73
C GLY A 367 -6.83 4.65 25.22
N CYS A 368 -6.63 3.95 24.10
CA CYS A 368 -5.31 3.82 23.48
C CYS A 368 -4.87 5.18 22.92
N MET A 369 -3.66 5.61 23.26
CA MET A 369 -3.04 6.82 22.69
C MET A 369 -2.08 6.48 21.54
N HIS A 370 -1.76 5.20 21.37
CA HIS A 370 -0.96 4.71 20.26
C HIS A 370 -1.50 3.37 19.72
N LEU A 371 -1.62 3.28 18.40
CA LEU A 371 -2.03 2.09 17.68
C LEU A 371 -0.96 1.73 16.65
N THR A 372 -0.38 0.54 16.78
CA THR A 372 0.45 -0.04 15.74
C THR A 372 -0.42 -0.88 14.82
N VAL A 373 -0.33 -0.62 13.52
CA VAL A 373 -1.15 -1.27 12.49
C VAL A 373 -0.24 -2.09 11.61
N TYR A 374 -0.48 -3.39 11.54
CA TYR A 374 0.18 -4.29 10.59
C TYR A 374 -0.64 -4.38 9.31
N THR A 375 0.00 -4.15 8.17
CA THR A 375 -0.59 -4.27 6.83
C THR A 375 0.46 -4.85 5.86
N ASP A 376 0.02 -5.48 4.77
CA ASP A 376 0.85 -5.90 3.64
C ASP A 376 0.88 -4.85 2.51
N SER A 377 0.23 -3.70 2.69
CA SER A 377 0.12 -2.65 1.68
C SER A 377 1.34 -1.76 1.61
N ASP A 378 1.85 -1.61 0.38
CA ASP A 378 2.91 -0.68 0.06
C ASP A 378 2.44 0.78 0.01
N THR A 379 1.13 1.03 0.06
CA THR A 379 0.54 2.37 -0.16
C THR A 379 0.01 3.01 1.13
N LEU A 380 -0.43 2.23 2.13
CA LEU A 380 -0.98 2.78 3.37
C LEU A 380 0.06 3.56 4.18
N LEU A 381 1.31 3.07 4.20
CA LEU A 381 2.39 3.73 4.92
C LEU A 381 2.72 5.10 4.31
N PRO A 382 3.04 5.24 3.00
CA PRO A 382 3.17 6.54 2.35
C PRO A 382 1.96 7.46 2.55
N TYR A 383 0.76 6.88 2.56
CA TYR A 383 -0.46 7.63 2.82
C TYR A 383 -0.46 8.28 4.21
N LEU A 384 -0.17 7.52 5.27
CA LEU A 384 -0.16 8.02 6.65
C LEU A 384 0.95 9.04 6.93
N THR A 385 2.11 8.89 6.27
CA THR A 385 3.29 9.75 6.51
C THR A 385 3.34 10.99 5.63
N THR A 386 2.87 10.90 4.39
CA THR A 386 3.15 11.92 3.36
C THR A 386 1.90 12.30 2.57
N TRP A 387 1.22 11.33 1.94
CA TRP A 387 0.18 11.68 0.98
C TRP A 387 -1.05 12.31 1.63
N ARG A 388 -1.41 11.94 2.87
CA ARG A 388 -2.56 12.54 3.56
C ARG A 388 -2.52 14.07 3.60
N GLN A 389 -1.33 14.67 3.78
CA GLN A 389 -1.20 16.13 3.82
C GLN A 389 -1.41 16.76 2.43
N ILE A 390 -0.89 16.11 1.39
CA ILE A 390 -1.11 16.51 -0.01
C ILE A 390 -2.59 16.41 -0.35
N PHE A 391 -3.22 15.30 0.01
CA PHE A 391 -4.64 15.05 -0.25
C PHE A 391 -5.50 16.09 0.45
N LYS A 392 -5.18 16.41 1.70
CA LYS A 392 -5.88 17.44 2.45
C LYS A 392 -5.77 18.82 1.80
N ALA A 393 -4.62 19.16 1.23
CA ALA A 393 -4.42 20.40 0.48
C ALA A 393 -5.24 20.42 -0.82
N ASP A 394 -5.35 19.28 -1.50
CA ASP A 394 -6.12 19.09 -2.74
C ASP A 394 -7.59 18.69 -2.51
N ASN A 395 -8.16 19.06 -1.36
CA ASN A 395 -9.57 18.81 -1.00
C ASN A 395 -9.99 17.31 -1.07
N TRP A 396 -9.06 16.43 -0.73
CA TRP A 396 -9.20 14.98 -0.69
C TRP A 396 -9.54 14.40 -2.07
N PRO A 397 -8.55 14.28 -2.96
CA PRO A 397 -8.79 13.73 -4.28
C PRO A 397 -9.22 12.27 -4.16
N PRO A 398 -10.09 11.81 -5.05
CA PRO A 398 -10.60 10.48 -4.94
C PRO A 398 -9.65 9.44 -5.55
N LEU A 399 -9.50 8.32 -4.86
CA LEU A 399 -8.51 7.29 -5.12
C LEU A 399 -8.97 6.17 -6.07
N THR A 400 -10.27 6.12 -6.37
CA THR A 400 -10.94 5.04 -7.12
C THR A 400 -12.14 5.62 -7.87
N ILE A 401 -12.73 4.92 -8.83
CA ILE A 401 -13.88 5.38 -9.63
C ILE A 401 -15.10 5.71 -8.73
N ASN A 402 -15.24 5.04 -7.58
CA ASN A 402 -16.23 5.34 -6.55
C ASN A 402 -15.71 6.37 -5.53
N HIS A 403 -15.70 7.63 -5.97
CA HIS A 403 -15.02 8.75 -5.33
C HIS A 403 -15.48 9.13 -3.89
N GLU A 404 -16.73 8.87 -3.49
CA GLU A 404 -17.30 9.45 -2.27
C GLU A 404 -16.87 8.77 -0.96
N THR A 405 -16.88 7.43 -0.91
CA THR A 405 -16.65 6.66 0.32
C THR A 405 -15.23 6.81 0.84
N CYS A 406 -14.25 6.72 -0.07
CA CYS A 406 -12.84 6.79 0.29
C CYS A 406 -12.46 8.19 0.79
N VAL A 407 -12.98 9.26 0.17
CA VAL A 407 -12.81 10.64 0.61
C VAL A 407 -13.41 10.87 2.00
N LYS A 408 -14.61 10.34 2.26
CA LYS A 408 -15.27 10.41 3.57
C LYS A 408 -14.41 9.75 4.66
N ASN A 409 -13.92 8.54 4.41
CA ASN A 409 -13.08 7.82 5.37
C ASN A 409 -11.75 8.53 5.62
N SER A 410 -11.12 9.08 4.59
CA SER A 410 -9.89 9.87 4.71
C SER A 410 -10.06 11.13 5.57
N LYS A 411 -11.17 11.86 5.40
CA LYS A 411 -11.52 13.02 6.25
C LYS A 411 -11.75 12.61 7.71
N ILE A 412 -12.46 11.50 7.93
CA ILE A 412 -12.69 10.95 9.27
C ILE A 412 -11.36 10.58 9.92
N LEU A 413 -10.50 9.87 9.19
CA LEU A 413 -9.20 9.43 9.68
C LEU A 413 -8.32 10.62 10.08
N ASP A 414 -8.25 11.69 9.28
CA ASP A 414 -7.49 12.90 9.63
C ASP A 414 -7.96 13.54 10.94
N GLY A 415 -9.26 13.50 11.21
CA GLY A 415 -9.82 13.92 12.50
C GLY A 415 -9.35 13.03 13.65
N LEU A 416 -9.46 11.71 13.49
CA LEU A 416 -9.10 10.73 14.52
C LEU A 416 -7.60 10.74 14.84
N LEU A 417 -6.74 10.93 13.85
CA LEU A 417 -5.28 10.99 14.02
C LEU A 417 -4.80 12.19 14.85
N LYS A 418 -5.68 13.15 15.17
CA LYS A 418 -5.38 14.21 16.15
C LYS A 418 -5.48 13.71 17.60
N MET A 419 -6.21 12.62 17.82
CA MET A 419 -6.50 12.05 19.14
C MET A 419 -5.60 10.87 19.50
N ILE A 420 -5.07 10.18 18.50
CA ILE A 420 -4.26 8.96 18.67
C ILE A 420 -3.10 8.95 17.66
N THR A 421 -1.95 8.46 18.10
CA THR A 421 -0.80 8.24 17.22
C THR A 421 -0.96 6.88 16.54
N VAL A 422 -0.91 6.83 15.20
CA VAL A 422 -0.95 5.58 14.44
C VAL A 422 0.39 5.35 13.76
N GLU A 423 0.96 4.17 13.94
CA GLU A 423 2.16 3.72 13.23
C GLU A 423 1.80 2.50 12.37
N ALA A 424 1.90 2.63 11.05
CA ALA A 424 1.77 1.48 10.16
C ALA A 424 3.12 0.76 10.02
N ARG A 425 3.09 -0.56 10.06
CA ARG A 425 4.24 -1.44 9.85
C ARG A 425 3.92 -2.49 8.80
N SER A 426 4.91 -2.81 7.99
CA SER A 426 4.82 -3.98 7.12
C SER A 426 4.81 -5.23 8.01
N GLY A 427 3.75 -6.03 7.90
CA GLY A 427 3.62 -7.29 8.64
C GLY A 427 4.24 -8.44 7.87
N HIS A 428 4.94 -9.35 8.58
CA HIS A 428 5.19 -10.69 8.05
C HIS A 428 3.84 -11.37 7.77
N GLU A 429 3.74 -12.23 6.75
CA GLU A 429 2.48 -12.86 6.30
C GLU A 429 1.67 -13.48 7.46
N ALA A 430 2.37 -14.10 8.41
CA ALA A 430 1.79 -14.65 9.64
C ALA A 430 1.01 -13.65 10.52
N PHE A 431 1.37 -12.35 10.52
CA PHE A 431 0.65 -11.31 11.26
C PHE A 431 -0.57 -10.80 10.51
N ILE A 432 -0.57 -10.86 9.18
CA ILE A 432 -1.67 -10.35 8.34
C ILE A 432 -2.71 -11.44 8.05
N LYS A 433 -2.32 -12.71 8.16
CA LYS A 433 -3.19 -13.88 7.91
C LYS A 433 -4.57 -13.75 8.54
N GLY A 434 -4.64 -13.39 9.83
CA GLY A 434 -5.93 -13.22 10.50
C GLY A 434 -6.79 -12.12 9.89
N ALA A 435 -6.21 -10.97 9.51
CA ALA A 435 -6.95 -9.88 8.87
C ALA A 435 -7.39 -10.24 7.44
N ARG A 436 -6.58 -11.02 6.71
CA ARG A 436 -6.94 -11.53 5.39
C ARG A 436 -8.08 -12.54 5.48
N GLU A 437 -8.01 -13.48 6.42
CA GLU A 437 -9.09 -14.42 6.70
C GLU A 437 -10.40 -13.70 7.06
N GLN A 438 -10.33 -12.61 7.85
CA GLN A 438 -11.51 -11.76 8.09
C GLN A 438 -12.07 -11.16 6.79
N ALA A 439 -11.21 -10.59 5.93
CA ALA A 439 -11.65 -10.01 4.67
C ALA A 439 -12.29 -11.06 3.73
N GLU A 440 -11.77 -12.29 3.72
CA GLU A 440 -12.26 -13.41 2.91
C GLU A 440 -13.61 -13.96 3.37
N LEU A 441 -14.07 -13.65 4.60
CA LEU A 441 -15.44 -13.96 5.06
C LEU A 441 -16.51 -13.21 4.24
N VAL A 442 -16.14 -12.15 3.52
CA VAL A 442 -17.07 -11.44 2.63
C VAL A 442 -17.29 -12.26 1.35
N GLU A 443 -18.46 -12.88 1.23
CA GLU A 443 -18.85 -13.55 -0.01
C GLU A 443 -19.00 -12.54 -1.18
N GLY A 444 -18.75 -12.96 -2.42
CA GLY A 444 -18.87 -12.12 -3.61
C GLY A 444 -20.32 -11.86 -4.06
N CYS A 445 -20.49 -11.05 -5.11
CA CYS A 445 -21.79 -10.91 -5.78
C CYS A 445 -22.15 -12.18 -6.56
N THR A 446 -23.42 -12.60 -6.51
CA THR A 446 -23.92 -13.57 -7.49
C THR A 446 -24.12 -12.87 -8.83
N GLN A 447 -23.81 -13.55 -9.94
CA GLN A 447 -23.98 -13.00 -11.29
C GLN A 447 -25.11 -13.71 -12.03
N VAL A 448 -25.96 -12.93 -12.69
CA VAL A 448 -27.02 -13.41 -13.59
C VAL A 448 -26.90 -12.71 -14.94
N GLN A 449 -26.95 -13.48 -16.00
CA GLN A 449 -27.02 -13.01 -17.37
C GLN A 449 -28.47 -13.13 -17.85
N THR A 450 -29.00 -12.07 -18.46
CA THR A 450 -30.35 -12.03 -19.00
C THR A 450 -30.33 -11.68 -20.48
N PHE A 451 -31.29 -12.23 -21.23
CA PHE A 451 -31.46 -11.92 -22.65
C PHE A 451 -32.93 -11.87 -23.04
N GLY A 452 -33.22 -11.17 -24.14
CA GLY A 452 -34.52 -11.20 -24.80
C GLY A 452 -34.39 -11.15 -26.32
N MET A 453 -35.18 -11.96 -27.02
CA MET A 453 -35.21 -12.01 -28.49
C MET A 453 -36.64 -12.10 -29.03
N LEU A 454 -36.80 -11.66 -30.29
CA LEU A 454 -37.97 -11.95 -31.09
C LEU A 454 -37.64 -13.10 -32.05
N ILE A 455 -38.51 -14.10 -32.10
CA ILE A 455 -38.41 -15.24 -33.00
C ILE A 455 -39.35 -14.97 -34.19
N PRO A 456 -38.84 -14.88 -35.43
CA PRO A 456 -39.68 -14.73 -36.60
C PRO A 456 -40.40 -16.05 -36.90
N GLY A 457 -41.73 -16.01 -36.98
CA GLY A 457 -42.60 -17.15 -37.31
C GLY A 457 -43.47 -16.85 -38.53
N ASN A 458 -43.86 -17.91 -39.27
CA ASN A 458 -44.60 -17.78 -40.54
C ASN A 458 -46.05 -17.26 -40.39
N ASN A 459 -46.66 -17.36 -39.20
CA ASN A 459 -48.06 -16.95 -38.99
C ASN A 459 -48.24 -15.93 -37.84
N GLU A 460 -47.41 -15.96 -36.80
CA GLU A 460 -47.28 -14.91 -35.78
C GLU A 460 -45.81 -14.89 -35.30
N PRO A 461 -45.21 -13.71 -35.00
CA PRO A 461 -43.93 -13.64 -34.29
C PRO A 461 -44.02 -14.40 -32.95
N THR A 462 -42.93 -14.62 -32.23
CA THR A 462 -43.00 -14.93 -30.77
C THR A 462 -41.85 -14.22 -30.07
N ALA A 463 -41.97 -13.97 -28.77
CA ALA A 463 -40.88 -13.41 -27.99
C ALA A 463 -40.35 -14.48 -27.01
N LYS A 464 -39.05 -14.53 -26.81
CA LYS A 464 -38.40 -15.46 -25.87
C LYS A 464 -37.42 -14.70 -25.01
N TYR A 465 -37.42 -14.97 -23.71
CA TYR A 465 -36.47 -14.41 -22.76
C TYR A 465 -35.87 -15.51 -21.92
N GLY A 466 -34.66 -15.28 -21.40
CA GLY A 466 -34.02 -16.25 -20.52
C GLY A 466 -33.13 -15.61 -19.49
N ILE A 467 -32.88 -16.39 -18.44
CA ILE A 467 -31.98 -16.05 -17.34
C ILE A 467 -30.97 -17.18 -17.16
N TYR A 468 -29.72 -16.80 -16.94
CA TYR A 468 -28.60 -17.71 -16.76
C TYR A 468 -27.73 -17.29 -15.57
N TRP A 469 -27.57 -18.17 -14.60
CA TRP A 469 -26.78 -18.02 -13.40
C TRP A 469 -25.46 -18.77 -13.58
N GLU A 470 -24.33 -18.06 -13.58
CA GLU A 470 -23.00 -18.59 -13.97
C GLU A 470 -22.54 -19.83 -13.16
N HIS A 471 -23.15 -20.12 -12.01
CA HIS A 471 -22.78 -21.24 -11.12
C HIS A 471 -23.98 -22.01 -10.54
N ARG A 472 -25.20 -21.88 -11.09
CA ARG A 472 -26.40 -22.55 -10.54
C ARG A 472 -27.38 -23.00 -11.64
N ASP A 473 -27.13 -24.17 -12.21
CA ASP A 473 -27.89 -24.72 -13.34
C ASP A 473 -29.40 -24.87 -13.06
N GLU A 474 -29.79 -25.18 -11.83
CA GLU A 474 -31.21 -25.38 -11.45
C GLU A 474 -32.07 -24.11 -11.56
N LYS A 475 -31.44 -22.94 -11.65
CA LYS A 475 -32.12 -21.63 -11.73
C LYS A 475 -32.15 -21.05 -13.15
N ASN A 476 -31.53 -21.76 -14.10
CA ASN A 476 -31.48 -21.35 -15.50
C ASN A 476 -32.76 -21.78 -16.19
N PHE A 477 -33.42 -20.85 -16.85
CA PHE A 477 -34.58 -21.20 -17.66
C PHE A 477 -34.80 -20.20 -18.78
N VAL A 478 -35.58 -20.65 -19.75
CA VAL A 478 -35.97 -19.85 -20.91
C VAL A 478 -37.45 -20.03 -21.16
N GLU A 479 -38.17 -18.92 -21.34
CA GLU A 479 -39.63 -18.91 -21.46
C GLU A 479 -40.06 -18.17 -22.72
N ILE A 480 -41.13 -18.67 -23.35
CA ILE A 480 -41.74 -18.10 -24.55
C ILE A 480 -42.97 -17.30 -24.13
N ILE A 481 -43.05 -16.04 -24.56
CA ILE A 481 -44.17 -15.14 -24.27
C ILE A 481 -44.86 -14.67 -25.57
N PRO A 482 -46.16 -14.30 -25.52
CA PRO A 482 -46.90 -13.82 -26.68
C PRO A 482 -46.33 -12.54 -27.32
N VAL A 483 -46.65 -12.32 -28.60
CA VAL A 483 -46.13 -11.25 -29.49
C VAL A 483 -46.42 -9.83 -29.02
N GLU A 484 -47.42 -9.65 -28.18
CA GLU A 484 -47.84 -8.35 -27.66
C GLU A 484 -46.69 -7.60 -26.94
N HIS A 485 -45.60 -8.31 -26.65
CA HIS A 485 -44.39 -7.78 -26.06
C HIS A 485 -43.31 -7.45 -27.12
N CYS A 486 -42.98 -6.17 -27.25
CA CYS A 486 -41.82 -5.74 -28.04
C CYS A 486 -40.50 -6.27 -27.45
N LEU A 487 -39.42 -6.27 -28.26
CA LEU A 487 -38.08 -6.71 -27.83
C LEU A 487 -37.63 -6.06 -26.52
N LYS A 488 -37.88 -4.76 -26.34
CA LYS A 488 -37.56 -4.01 -25.11
C LYS A 488 -38.31 -4.55 -23.89
N ARG A 489 -39.62 -4.83 -24.03
CA ARG A 489 -40.45 -5.39 -22.95
C ARG A 489 -40.02 -6.82 -22.58
N THR A 490 -39.60 -7.60 -23.57
CA THR A 490 -39.06 -8.96 -23.38
C THR A 490 -37.78 -8.94 -22.55
N LYS A 491 -36.83 -8.05 -22.89
CA LYS A 491 -35.58 -7.85 -22.13
C LYS A 491 -35.84 -7.36 -20.69
N LEU A 492 -36.75 -6.41 -20.51
CA LEU A 492 -37.16 -5.94 -19.18
C LEU A 492 -37.79 -7.06 -18.34
N THR A 493 -38.61 -7.91 -18.95
CA THR A 493 -39.21 -9.07 -18.26
C THR A 493 -38.14 -10.03 -17.78
N ALA A 494 -37.11 -10.30 -18.58
CA ALA A 494 -35.96 -11.12 -18.18
C ALA A 494 -35.26 -10.58 -16.93
N VAL A 495 -35.02 -9.27 -16.90
CA VAL A 495 -34.41 -8.59 -15.74
C VAL A 495 -35.31 -8.72 -14.50
N ARG A 496 -36.61 -8.39 -14.61
CA ARG A 496 -37.55 -8.50 -13.49
C ARG A 496 -37.56 -9.90 -12.87
N VAL A 497 -37.68 -10.91 -13.72
CA VAL A 497 -37.73 -12.33 -13.31
C VAL A 497 -36.42 -12.77 -12.66
N ALA A 498 -35.27 -12.28 -13.15
CA ALA A 498 -33.99 -12.51 -12.49
C ALA A 498 -33.97 -11.93 -11.06
N LEU A 499 -34.50 -10.71 -10.85
CA LEU A 499 -34.58 -10.10 -9.53
C LEU A 499 -35.50 -10.86 -8.58
N GLU A 500 -36.69 -11.24 -9.04
CA GLU A 500 -37.65 -12.03 -8.24
C GLU A 500 -37.05 -13.38 -7.83
N THR A 501 -36.38 -14.04 -8.78
CA THR A 501 -35.69 -15.31 -8.54
C THR A 501 -34.58 -15.13 -7.51
N ALA A 502 -33.79 -14.06 -7.61
CA ALA A 502 -32.73 -13.77 -6.65
C ALA A 502 -33.29 -13.59 -5.22
N LEU A 503 -34.34 -12.78 -5.07
CA LEU A 503 -34.98 -12.51 -3.78
C LEU A 503 -35.62 -13.76 -3.19
N LYS A 504 -36.26 -14.60 -4.02
CA LYS A 504 -36.83 -15.89 -3.62
C LYS A 504 -35.77 -16.83 -3.05
N HIS A 505 -34.54 -16.75 -3.55
CA HIS A 505 -33.41 -17.54 -3.09
C HIS A 505 -32.52 -16.83 -2.07
N HIS A 506 -33.00 -15.74 -1.46
CA HIS A 506 -32.27 -14.95 -0.46
C HIS A 506 -30.92 -14.41 -0.94
N ILE A 507 -30.77 -14.16 -2.24
CA ILE A 507 -29.59 -13.49 -2.79
C ILE A 507 -29.77 -11.99 -2.56
N THR A 508 -28.92 -11.41 -1.70
CA THR A 508 -29.00 -9.97 -1.35
C THR A 508 -28.02 -9.10 -2.15
N ARG A 509 -27.04 -9.71 -2.83
CA ARG A 509 -25.99 -9.01 -3.61
C ARG A 509 -25.90 -9.60 -5.02
N LEU A 510 -26.20 -8.79 -6.03
CA LEU A 510 -26.45 -9.27 -7.40
C LEU A 510 -25.81 -8.38 -8.48
N ILE A 511 -25.16 -9.01 -9.46
CA ILE A 511 -24.76 -8.37 -10.73
C ILE A 511 -25.68 -8.88 -11.83
N VAL A 512 -26.41 -7.98 -12.47
CA VAL A 512 -27.27 -8.28 -13.60
C VAL A 512 -26.56 -7.87 -14.89
N LYS A 513 -26.10 -8.85 -15.66
CA LYS A 513 -25.58 -8.67 -17.02
C LYS A 513 -26.75 -8.78 -17.99
N THR A 514 -27.20 -7.67 -18.55
CA THR A 514 -28.34 -7.62 -19.48
C THR A 514 -27.94 -7.14 -20.87
N ASP A 515 -28.62 -7.63 -21.91
CA ASP A 515 -28.51 -7.13 -23.29
C ASP A 515 -29.37 -5.86 -23.55
N LEU A 516 -29.73 -5.16 -22.48
CA LEU A 516 -30.52 -3.93 -22.51
C LEU A 516 -29.57 -2.73 -22.45
N GLU A 517 -29.45 -2.00 -23.56
CA GLU A 517 -28.63 -0.79 -23.65
C GLU A 517 -29.20 0.34 -22.77
N LYS A 518 -28.34 1.09 -22.08
CA LYS A 518 -28.76 2.20 -21.20
C LYS A 518 -29.18 3.43 -22.03
N HIS A 519 -30.24 4.07 -21.54
CA HIS A 519 -30.88 5.33 -21.98
C HIS A 519 -31.93 5.20 -23.08
N GLU A 520 -33.19 5.11 -22.64
CA GLU A 520 -34.27 6.02 -23.05
C GLU A 520 -35.54 5.69 -22.25
N GLU A 521 -36.00 6.73 -21.53
CA GLU A 521 -37.30 6.94 -20.88
C GLU A 521 -38.19 5.69 -20.77
N ILE A 522 -38.27 5.12 -19.57
CA ILE A 522 -39.19 4.01 -19.32
C ILE A 522 -40.41 4.51 -18.56
N GLU A 523 -41.38 5.05 -19.28
CA GLU A 523 -42.77 5.08 -18.84
C GLU A 523 -43.39 3.68 -19.07
N ASN A 524 -43.07 2.72 -18.21
CA ASN A 524 -43.67 1.39 -18.28
C ASN A 524 -43.68 0.72 -16.90
N GLU A 525 -44.80 0.09 -16.53
CA GLU A 525 -45.05 -0.52 -15.22
C GLU A 525 -43.94 -1.50 -14.79
N ILE A 526 -43.40 -2.29 -15.74
CA ILE A 526 -42.34 -3.28 -15.48
C ILE A 526 -41.03 -2.62 -15.02
N ALA A 527 -40.70 -1.42 -15.51
CA ALA A 527 -39.49 -0.74 -15.04
C ALA A 527 -39.64 -0.15 -13.64
N ALA A 528 -40.85 0.31 -13.29
CA ALA A 528 -41.14 0.71 -11.93
C ALA A 528 -41.03 -0.49 -10.96
N GLU A 529 -41.51 -1.67 -11.37
CA GLU A 529 -41.31 -2.91 -10.62
C GLU A 529 -39.83 -3.28 -10.46
N ILE A 530 -39.03 -3.22 -11.53
CA ILE A 530 -37.58 -3.48 -11.47
C ILE A 530 -36.90 -2.51 -10.51
N GLN A 531 -37.24 -1.23 -10.56
CA GLN A 531 -36.69 -0.23 -9.67
C GLN A 531 -37.08 -0.52 -8.20
N TYR A 532 -38.33 -0.87 -7.95
CA TYR A 532 -38.81 -1.27 -6.63
C TYR A 532 -38.07 -2.53 -6.11
N LEU A 533 -37.98 -3.58 -6.92
CA LEU A 533 -37.26 -4.81 -6.58
C LEU A 533 -35.79 -4.55 -6.29
N SER A 534 -35.15 -3.66 -7.07
CA SER A 534 -33.75 -3.27 -6.88
C SER A 534 -33.49 -2.67 -5.50
N THR A 535 -34.45 -1.95 -4.91
CA THR A 535 -34.30 -1.37 -3.55
C THR A 535 -34.22 -2.41 -2.43
N ARG A 536 -34.58 -3.67 -2.71
CA ARG A 536 -34.59 -4.76 -1.73
C ARG A 536 -33.26 -5.53 -1.66
N PHE A 537 -32.30 -5.20 -2.52
CA PHE A 537 -30.96 -5.77 -2.50
C PHE A 537 -30.04 -4.90 -1.65
N GLU A 538 -29.13 -5.54 -0.93
CA GLU A 538 -28.02 -4.89 -0.23
C GLU A 538 -27.04 -4.25 -1.24
N TYR A 539 -26.88 -4.88 -2.40
CA TYR A 539 -26.13 -4.33 -3.53
C TYR A 539 -26.65 -4.88 -4.85
N ILE A 540 -26.81 -4.00 -5.85
CA ILE A 540 -27.17 -4.39 -7.21
C ILE A 540 -26.41 -3.53 -8.23
N GLU A 541 -25.80 -4.18 -9.22
CA GLU A 541 -25.14 -3.53 -10.35
C GLU A 541 -25.69 -4.07 -11.68
N TYR A 542 -25.92 -3.16 -12.64
CA TYR A 542 -26.37 -3.49 -13.99
C TYR A 542 -25.23 -3.30 -14.99
N GLN A 543 -24.93 -4.35 -15.75
CA GLN A 543 -23.90 -4.38 -16.79
C GLN A 543 -24.53 -4.71 -18.14
N VAL A 544 -24.03 -4.08 -19.20
CA VAL A 544 -24.47 -4.39 -20.57
C VAL A 544 -23.56 -5.47 -21.14
N HIS A 545 -24.13 -6.50 -21.75
CA HIS A 545 -23.37 -7.51 -22.52
C HIS A 545 -23.89 -7.64 -23.95
N ASP A 546 -23.02 -8.09 -24.85
CA ASP A 546 -23.38 -8.35 -26.24
C ASP A 546 -24.21 -9.63 -26.33
N ALA A 547 -25.47 -9.49 -26.74
CA ALA A 547 -26.41 -10.58 -26.96
C ALA A 547 -25.81 -11.67 -27.87
N SER A 548 -25.03 -11.30 -28.88
CA SER A 548 -24.39 -12.21 -29.84
C SER A 548 -23.39 -13.16 -29.17
N ASN A 549 -22.68 -12.67 -28.15
CA ASN A 549 -21.73 -13.47 -27.39
C ASN A 549 -22.44 -14.42 -26.42
N PHE A 550 -23.53 -13.96 -25.79
CA PHE A 550 -24.36 -14.81 -24.95
C PHE A 550 -24.93 -16.01 -25.73
N TYR A 551 -25.49 -15.80 -26.91
CA TYR A 551 -26.04 -16.88 -27.74
C TYR A 551 -24.98 -17.86 -28.24
N ARG A 552 -23.74 -17.40 -28.48
CA ARG A 552 -22.64 -18.28 -28.86
C ARG A 552 -22.21 -19.19 -27.72
N GLN A 553 -22.24 -18.68 -26.48
CA GLN A 553 -21.79 -19.38 -25.29
C GLN A 553 -22.84 -20.35 -24.74
N HIS A 554 -24.13 -20.05 -24.92
CA HIS A 554 -25.25 -20.77 -24.31
C HIS A 554 -26.20 -21.43 -25.31
N LYS A 555 -25.63 -22.06 -26.36
CA LYS A 555 -26.40 -22.74 -27.42
C LYS A 555 -27.32 -23.86 -26.92
N ASP A 556 -27.02 -24.44 -25.76
CA ASP A 556 -27.82 -25.53 -25.20
C ASP A 556 -29.10 -25.04 -24.50
N LEU A 557 -29.25 -23.72 -24.32
CA LEU A 557 -30.46 -23.06 -23.77
C LEU A 557 -31.37 -22.47 -24.88
N SER A 558 -30.92 -22.45 -26.14
CA SER A 558 -31.65 -21.86 -27.27
C SER A 558 -32.69 -22.80 -27.87
#